data_AF-A0A2A3GKW5-F1
#
_entry.id   AF-A0A2A3GKW5-F1
#
_cell.length_a   1.000
_cell.length_b   1.000
_cell.length_c   1.000
_cell.angle_alpha   90.00
_cell.angle_beta   90.00
_cell.angle_gamma   90.00
#
_symmetry.space_group_name_H-M   'P 1'
#
loop_
_entity.id
_entity.type
_entity.pdbx_description
1 polymer ?
#
loop_
_entity_poly.entity_id
_entity_poly.type
_entity_poly.pdbx_seq_one_letter_code
_entity_poly.pdbx_strand_id
1 'polypeptide(L)'
;MGERRIVRRLVGIGAGLGALAVLVVAASTVWISREASGYVYDVDDAPEAPVVIVLGAQVRDGKPREYLAGRLDVAVRLVQDGRARAVLVSGDGAGRSGDEIAAMTEYLVEKGVDRSKIVGDRYGLDTYDTCARAVQTYGVTKALIVTQGFHVPRAVALCRGAGIDVAGVNAGCECRPITMARNTVRESLARPKAVLDLLSGRDPVVVSEPEDSLGKALAAED
;
A
#
# COMPACT_ATOMS: atom_id res chain seq x y z
N MET A 1 -42.77 -15.74 30.46
CA MET A 1 -41.66 -15.12 31.23
C MET A 1 -40.26 -15.47 30.70
N GLY A 2 -40.04 -16.68 30.16
CA GLY A 2 -38.73 -17.12 29.62
C GLY A 2 -38.27 -16.41 28.34
N GLU A 3 -39.20 -16.09 27.43
CA GLU A 3 -38.89 -15.48 26.13
C GLU A 3 -38.24 -14.08 26.25
N ARG A 4 -38.76 -13.24 27.16
CA ARG A 4 -38.15 -11.92 27.46
C ARG A 4 -36.74 -12.03 28.09
N ARG A 5 -36.44 -13.12 28.80
CA ARG A 5 -35.08 -13.36 29.35
C ARG A 5 -34.12 -13.82 28.26
N ILE A 6 -34.58 -14.65 27.32
CA ILE A 6 -33.79 -15.09 26.16
C ILE A 6 -33.47 -13.90 25.25
N VAL A 7 -34.48 -13.08 24.91
CA VAL A 7 -34.28 -11.87 24.09
C VAL A 7 -33.28 -10.91 24.75
N ARG A 8 -33.40 -10.63 26.06
CA ARG A 8 -32.43 -9.78 26.79
C ARG A 8 -31.01 -10.35 26.79
N ARG A 9 -30.85 -11.67 26.90
CA ARG A 9 -29.53 -12.33 26.82
C ARG A 9 -28.94 -12.21 25.41
N LEU A 10 -29.73 -12.43 24.36
CA LEU A 10 -29.28 -12.28 22.98
C LEU A 10 -28.89 -10.82 22.66
N VAL A 11 -29.67 -9.85 23.12
CA VAL A 11 -29.33 -8.42 22.99
C VAL A 11 -28.03 -8.09 23.73
N GLY A 12 -27.84 -8.60 24.95
CA GLY A 12 -26.60 -8.41 25.72
C GLY A 12 -25.37 -9.01 25.05
N ILE A 13 -25.50 -10.23 24.51
CA ILE A 13 -24.42 -10.89 23.74
C ILE A 13 -24.10 -10.06 22.48
N GLY A 14 -25.11 -9.63 21.74
CA GLY A 14 -24.94 -8.80 20.54
C GLY A 14 -24.23 -7.48 20.85
N ALA A 15 -24.62 -6.80 21.92
CA ALA A 15 -23.96 -5.57 22.38
C ALA A 15 -22.50 -5.82 22.79
N GLY A 16 -22.23 -6.93 23.49
CA GLY A 16 -20.87 -7.32 23.89
C GLY A 16 -19.96 -7.60 22.70
N LEU A 17 -20.43 -8.36 21.70
CA LEU A 17 -19.70 -8.62 20.46
C LEU A 17 -19.44 -7.34 19.66
N GLY A 18 -20.43 -6.45 19.59
CA GLY A 18 -20.29 -5.15 18.96
C GLY A 18 -19.21 -4.29 19.63
N ALA A 19 -19.22 -4.21 20.96
CA ALA A 19 -18.21 -3.48 21.73
C ALA A 19 -16.80 -4.07 21.52
N LEU A 20 -16.66 -5.40 21.51
CA LEU A 20 -15.38 -6.06 21.24
C LEU A 20 -14.87 -5.75 19.84
N ALA A 21 -15.73 -5.78 18.81
CA ALA A 21 -15.33 -5.44 17.44
C ALA A 21 -14.81 -4.00 17.33
N VAL A 22 -15.48 -3.05 17.99
CA VAL A 22 -15.03 -1.64 18.06
C VAL A 22 -13.66 -1.54 18.75
N LEU A 23 -13.47 -2.24 19.86
CA LEU A 23 -12.20 -2.27 20.58
C LEU A 23 -11.06 -2.84 19.72
N VAL A 24 -11.30 -3.93 18.97
CA VAL A 24 -10.30 -4.52 18.06
C VAL A 24 -9.91 -3.54 16.96
N VAL A 25 -10.88 -2.87 16.34
CA VAL A 25 -10.62 -1.85 15.31
C VAL A 25 -9.84 -0.67 15.90
N ALA A 26 -10.21 -0.18 17.08
CA ALA A 26 -9.52 0.92 17.75
C ALA A 26 -8.08 0.55 18.14
N ALA A 27 -7.87 -0.62 18.73
CA ALA A 27 -6.54 -1.11 19.10
C ALA A 27 -5.64 -1.28 17.87
N SER A 28 -6.18 -1.88 16.79
CA SER A 28 -5.46 -2.03 15.51
C SER A 28 -5.12 -0.66 14.90
N THR A 29 -6.04 0.31 15.04
CA THR A 29 -5.82 1.69 14.58
C THR A 29 -4.66 2.33 15.32
N VAL A 30 -4.65 2.27 16.65
CA VAL A 30 -3.57 2.81 17.49
C VAL A 30 -2.24 2.14 17.16
N TRP A 31 -2.21 0.81 17.01
CA TRP A 31 -0.98 0.08 16.71
C TRP A 31 -0.41 0.51 15.35
N ILE A 32 -1.19 0.42 14.27
CA ILE A 32 -0.73 0.82 12.92
C ILE A 32 -0.24 2.28 12.91
N SER A 33 -0.95 3.18 13.60
CA SER A 33 -0.55 4.58 13.69
C SER A 33 0.76 4.79 14.46
N ARG A 34 1.07 3.94 15.45
CA ARG A 34 2.35 3.96 16.16
C ARG A 34 3.50 3.44 15.29
N GLU A 35 3.30 2.33 14.58
CA GLU A 35 4.32 1.77 13.66
C GLU A 35 4.68 2.75 12.53
N ALA A 36 3.71 3.54 12.08
CA ALA A 36 3.91 4.52 11.03
C ALA A 36 4.40 5.89 11.53
N SER A 37 4.40 6.13 12.86
CA SER A 37 4.75 7.43 13.42
C SER A 37 6.22 7.77 13.11
N GLY A 38 6.47 8.96 12.55
CA GLY A 38 7.82 9.38 12.13
C GLY A 38 8.26 8.84 10.77
N TYR A 39 7.40 8.09 10.07
CA TYR A 39 7.70 7.48 8.78
C TYR A 39 6.74 7.91 7.66
N VAL A 40 5.95 8.97 7.88
CA VAL A 40 5.00 9.50 6.88
C VAL A 40 5.41 10.92 6.51
N TYR A 41 5.57 11.16 5.22
CA TYR A 41 6.11 12.38 4.65
C TYR A 41 5.23 12.89 3.51
N ASP A 42 5.26 14.21 3.31
CA ASP A 42 4.90 14.79 2.03
C ASP A 42 6.07 14.64 1.04
N VAL A 43 5.78 14.74 -0.26
CA VAL A 43 6.76 14.48 -1.32
C VAL A 43 8.02 15.35 -1.21
N ASP A 44 7.87 16.60 -0.78
CA ASP A 44 8.97 17.57 -0.64
C ASP A 44 9.87 17.28 0.57
N ASP A 45 9.40 16.49 1.53
CA ASP A 45 10.12 16.15 2.77
C ASP A 45 10.60 14.68 2.80
N ALA A 46 10.24 13.89 1.78
CA ALA A 46 10.52 12.46 1.75
C ALA A 46 12.03 12.17 1.72
N PRO A 47 12.57 11.28 2.55
CA PRO A 47 14.00 10.96 2.52
C PRO A 47 14.40 10.30 1.19
N GLU A 48 15.70 10.25 0.90
CA GLU A 48 16.19 9.47 -0.25
C GLU A 48 16.12 7.96 0.04
N ALA A 49 15.69 7.20 -0.96
CA ALA A 49 15.74 5.75 -0.98
C ALA A 49 16.13 5.24 -2.38
N PRO A 50 16.69 4.03 -2.52
CA PRO A 50 17.05 3.51 -3.84
C PRO A 50 15.83 3.34 -4.74
N VAL A 51 14.70 2.91 -4.16
CA VAL A 51 13.49 2.50 -4.89
C VAL A 51 12.28 3.23 -4.34
N VAL A 52 11.37 3.63 -5.22
CA VAL A 52 9.99 3.99 -4.86
C VAL A 52 9.04 2.86 -5.24
N ILE A 53 8.30 2.34 -4.26
CA ILE A 53 7.23 1.36 -4.44
C ILE A 53 5.92 2.12 -4.64
N VAL A 54 5.25 1.89 -5.76
CA VAL A 54 3.95 2.48 -6.07
C VAL A 54 2.89 1.40 -5.95
N LEU A 55 1.98 1.56 -4.98
CA LEU A 55 0.86 0.65 -4.83
C LEU A 55 -0.16 0.83 -5.95
N GLY A 56 -0.63 -0.28 -6.51
CA GLY A 56 -1.71 -0.35 -7.49
C GLY A 56 -3.04 0.18 -6.95
N ALA A 57 -3.89 0.59 -7.87
CA ALA A 57 -5.25 1.05 -7.63
C ALA A 57 -6.03 0.93 -8.94
N GLN A 58 -7.23 1.51 -9.00
CA GLN A 58 -8.12 1.32 -10.14
C GLN A 58 -7.52 1.80 -11.47
N VAL A 59 -7.65 0.94 -12.48
CA VAL A 59 -7.45 1.24 -13.90
C VAL A 59 -8.80 1.18 -14.62
N ARG A 60 -8.99 2.02 -15.65
CA ARG A 60 -10.11 1.88 -16.59
C ARG A 60 -9.62 2.15 -18.01
N ASP A 61 -10.03 1.30 -18.95
CA ASP A 61 -9.70 1.44 -20.38
C ASP A 61 -8.17 1.51 -20.60
N GLY A 62 -7.40 0.74 -19.83
CA GLY A 62 -5.93 0.74 -19.87
C GLY A 62 -5.26 1.96 -19.24
N LYS A 63 -6.01 2.87 -18.61
CA LYS A 63 -5.47 4.11 -18.01
C LYS A 63 -5.65 4.17 -16.49
N PRO A 64 -4.65 4.68 -15.75
CA PRO A 64 -4.78 4.97 -14.33
C PRO A 64 -5.96 5.90 -14.03
N ARG A 65 -6.75 5.56 -13.00
CA ARG A 65 -7.73 6.49 -12.43
C ARG A 65 -7.05 7.55 -11.58
N GLU A 66 -7.81 8.56 -11.16
CA GLU A 66 -7.34 9.70 -10.36
C GLU A 66 -6.41 9.31 -9.20
N TYR A 67 -6.78 8.32 -8.38
CA TYR A 67 -5.91 7.86 -7.29
C TYR A 67 -4.61 7.22 -7.76
N LEU A 68 -4.66 6.41 -8.82
CA LEU A 68 -3.46 5.74 -9.33
C LEU A 68 -2.57 6.75 -10.04
N ALA A 69 -3.15 7.63 -10.85
CA ALA A 69 -2.45 8.73 -11.51
C ALA A 69 -1.73 9.62 -10.49
N GLY A 70 -2.39 10.03 -9.40
CA GLY A 70 -1.73 10.84 -8.36
C GLY A 70 -0.56 10.13 -7.67
N ARG A 71 -0.65 8.80 -7.47
CA ARG A 71 0.48 8.01 -6.94
C ARG A 71 1.64 7.98 -7.94
N LEU A 72 1.33 7.79 -9.22
CA LEU A 72 2.33 7.75 -10.28
C LEU A 72 2.98 9.13 -10.49
N ASP A 73 2.22 10.22 -10.43
CA ASP A 73 2.74 11.58 -10.48
C ASP A 73 3.70 11.86 -9.32
N VAL A 74 3.40 11.40 -8.10
CA VAL A 74 4.35 11.49 -6.99
C VAL A 74 5.60 10.64 -7.22
N ALA A 75 5.47 9.43 -7.78
CA ALA A 75 6.63 8.61 -8.12
C ALA A 75 7.52 9.28 -9.17
N VAL A 76 6.93 9.91 -10.20
CA VAL A 76 7.64 10.72 -11.20
C VAL A 76 8.43 11.83 -10.52
N ARG A 77 7.80 12.59 -9.63
CA ARG A 77 8.49 13.67 -8.88
C ARG A 77 9.64 13.14 -8.03
N LEU A 78 9.43 12.04 -7.29
CA LEU A 78 10.48 11.44 -6.47
C LEU A 78 11.69 10.99 -7.30
N VAL A 79 11.47 10.49 -8.52
CA VAL A 79 12.56 10.13 -9.44
C VAL A 79 13.25 11.38 -10.00
N GLN A 80 12.47 12.37 -10.46
CA GLN A 80 13.00 13.61 -11.02
C GLN A 80 13.79 14.46 -10.01
N ASP A 81 13.36 14.45 -8.75
CA ASP A 81 14.03 15.14 -7.65
C ASP A 81 15.25 14.35 -7.11
N GLY A 82 15.58 13.18 -7.70
CA GLY A 82 16.69 12.34 -7.28
C GLY A 82 16.46 11.57 -5.97
N ARG A 83 15.25 11.60 -5.41
CA ARG A 83 14.90 10.91 -4.15
C ARG A 83 14.74 9.41 -4.32
N ALA A 84 14.51 8.94 -5.54
CA ALA A 84 14.50 7.54 -5.92
C ALA A 84 15.17 7.33 -7.28
N ARG A 85 15.81 6.15 -7.47
CA ARG A 85 16.51 5.82 -8.72
C ARG A 85 15.75 4.82 -9.58
N ALA A 86 14.93 3.98 -8.97
CA ALA A 86 14.07 3.01 -9.66
C ALA A 86 12.65 3.01 -9.09
N VAL A 87 11.69 2.58 -9.90
CA VAL A 87 10.28 2.47 -9.53
C VAL A 87 9.88 1.00 -9.55
N LEU A 88 9.33 0.50 -8.43
CA LEU A 88 8.64 -0.78 -8.36
C LEU A 88 7.13 -0.52 -8.38
N VAL A 89 6.45 -0.80 -9.49
CA VAL A 89 4.99 -0.74 -9.58
C VAL A 89 4.42 -2.10 -9.17
N SER A 90 3.56 -2.16 -8.16
CA SER A 90 3.03 -3.43 -7.62
C SER A 90 1.51 -3.41 -7.56
N GLY A 91 0.87 -4.40 -8.18
CA GLY A 91 -0.58 -4.48 -8.33
C GLY A 91 -1.02 -5.78 -8.99
N ASP A 92 -2.24 -5.79 -9.53
CA ASP A 92 -2.81 -6.98 -10.18
C ASP A 92 -2.65 -6.92 -11.70
N GLY A 93 -1.65 -7.63 -12.23
CA GLY A 93 -1.40 -7.73 -13.68
C GLY A 93 -2.29 -8.75 -14.42
N ALA A 94 -3.32 -9.30 -13.76
CA ALA A 94 -4.33 -10.17 -14.36
C ALA A 94 -5.75 -9.83 -13.88
N GLY A 95 -5.94 -8.61 -13.37
CA GLY A 95 -7.17 -8.18 -12.73
C GLY A 95 -8.33 -8.00 -13.70
N ARG A 96 -9.55 -8.02 -13.18
CA ARG A 96 -10.79 -7.78 -13.96
C ARG A 96 -10.84 -6.41 -14.63
N SER A 97 -10.01 -5.48 -14.18
CA SER A 97 -9.94 -4.09 -14.67
C SER A 97 -8.91 -3.89 -15.78
N GLY A 98 -8.16 -4.95 -16.15
CA GLY A 98 -7.06 -4.92 -17.09
C GLY A 98 -5.72 -5.20 -16.41
N ASP A 99 -4.63 -5.07 -17.18
CA ASP A 99 -3.26 -5.19 -16.68
C ASP A 99 -2.85 -3.88 -16.00
N GLU A 100 -2.91 -3.84 -14.65
CA GLU A 100 -2.53 -2.66 -13.88
C GLU A 100 -1.05 -2.30 -14.07
N ILE A 101 -0.18 -3.30 -14.23
CA ILE A 101 1.27 -3.13 -14.36
C ILE A 101 1.61 -2.46 -15.69
N ALA A 102 0.98 -2.90 -16.77
CA ALA A 102 1.12 -2.25 -18.06
C ALA A 102 0.65 -0.78 -18.00
N ALA A 103 -0.53 -0.52 -17.43
CA ALA A 103 -1.07 0.83 -17.32
C ALA A 103 -0.17 1.78 -16.49
N MET A 104 0.40 1.29 -15.38
CA MET A 104 1.32 2.07 -14.55
C MET A 104 2.65 2.33 -15.25
N THR A 105 3.20 1.32 -15.92
CA THR A 105 4.47 1.42 -16.64
C THR A 105 4.37 2.42 -17.79
N GLU A 106 3.34 2.30 -18.64
CA GLU A 106 3.15 3.23 -19.75
C GLU A 106 2.94 4.66 -19.26
N TYR A 107 2.19 4.87 -18.18
CA TYR A 107 2.00 6.20 -17.61
C TYR A 107 3.33 6.84 -17.14
N LEU A 108 4.20 6.07 -16.47
CA LEU A 108 5.50 6.56 -16.01
C LEU A 108 6.42 6.90 -17.19
N VAL A 109 6.43 6.06 -18.22
CA VAL A 109 7.20 6.31 -19.45
C VAL A 109 6.69 7.54 -20.19
N GLU A 110 5.38 7.72 -20.32
CA GLU A 110 4.75 8.92 -20.90
C GLU A 110 5.13 10.20 -20.12
N LYS A 111 5.41 10.08 -18.82
CA LYS A 111 5.83 11.18 -17.94
C LYS A 111 7.35 11.38 -17.89
N GLY A 112 8.12 10.61 -18.67
CA GLY A 112 9.56 10.78 -18.84
C GLY A 112 10.43 9.97 -17.87
N VAL A 113 9.88 8.99 -17.15
CA VAL A 113 10.70 8.01 -16.42
C VAL A 113 11.23 6.98 -17.42
N ASP A 114 12.54 6.72 -17.43
CA ASP A 114 13.12 5.68 -18.28
C ASP A 114 12.51 4.31 -17.95
N ARG A 115 12.06 3.59 -18.98
CA ARG A 115 11.53 2.23 -18.87
C ARG A 115 12.52 1.27 -18.21
N SER A 116 13.82 1.47 -18.42
CA SER A 116 14.88 0.64 -17.80
C SER A 116 14.85 0.71 -16.26
N LYS A 117 14.29 1.78 -15.70
CA LYS A 117 14.18 2.05 -14.26
C LYS A 117 12.86 1.59 -13.64
N ILE A 118 11.94 1.05 -14.43
CA ILE A 118 10.61 0.63 -13.98
C ILE A 118 10.54 -0.90 -13.95
N VAL A 119 10.23 -1.44 -12.77
CA VAL A 119 10.03 -2.87 -12.54
C VAL A 119 8.58 -3.11 -12.12
N GLY A 120 7.97 -4.14 -12.69
CA GLY A 120 6.58 -4.51 -12.43
C GLY A 120 6.44 -5.75 -11.55
N ASP A 121 5.72 -5.63 -10.44
CA ASP A 121 5.24 -6.73 -9.62
C ASP A 121 3.76 -6.99 -9.85
N ARG A 122 3.47 -7.98 -10.69
CA ARG A 122 2.11 -8.33 -11.09
C ARG A 122 1.30 -9.15 -10.08
N TYR A 123 1.89 -9.48 -8.93
CA TYR A 123 1.26 -10.29 -7.90
C TYR A 123 1.16 -9.56 -6.54
N GLY A 124 1.16 -8.22 -6.58
CA GLY A 124 0.85 -7.36 -5.43
C GLY A 124 -0.65 -7.26 -5.18
N LEU A 125 -1.29 -8.38 -4.82
CA LEU A 125 -2.76 -8.49 -4.74
C LEU A 125 -3.36 -7.73 -3.54
N ASP A 126 -2.56 -7.54 -2.49
CA ASP A 126 -2.81 -6.57 -1.44
C ASP A 126 -1.51 -5.91 -0.96
N THR A 127 -1.64 -4.93 -0.07
CA THR A 127 -0.48 -4.19 0.45
C THR A 127 0.53 -5.08 1.17
N TYR A 128 0.08 -6.15 1.82
CA TYR A 128 1.01 -7.08 2.47
C TYR A 128 1.77 -7.89 1.42
N ASP A 129 1.08 -8.40 0.40
CA ASP A 129 1.70 -9.12 -0.70
C ASP A 129 2.76 -8.25 -1.40
N THR A 130 2.47 -6.98 -1.69
CA THR A 130 3.47 -6.04 -2.21
C THR A 130 4.70 -5.94 -1.30
N CYS A 131 4.51 -5.73 0.00
CA CYS A 131 5.63 -5.56 0.94
C CYS A 131 6.47 -6.84 1.09
N ALA A 132 5.82 -7.99 1.23
CA ALA A 132 6.49 -9.29 1.35
C ALA A 132 7.27 -9.61 0.06
N ARG A 133 6.65 -9.42 -1.10
CA ARG A 133 7.31 -9.67 -2.40
C ARG A 133 8.42 -8.68 -2.71
N ALA A 134 8.28 -7.40 -2.32
CA ALA A 134 9.35 -6.43 -2.45
C ALA A 134 10.64 -6.93 -1.78
N VAL A 135 10.54 -7.58 -0.62
CA VAL A 135 11.69 -8.23 0.03
C VAL A 135 12.08 -9.53 -0.65
N GLN A 136 11.14 -10.49 -0.74
CA GLN A 136 11.43 -11.87 -1.12
C GLN A 136 11.80 -12.04 -2.60
N THR A 137 11.12 -11.32 -3.48
CA THR A 137 11.28 -11.43 -4.94
C THR A 137 12.26 -10.38 -5.47
N TYR A 138 12.20 -9.14 -4.97
CA TYR A 138 12.94 -8.01 -5.52
C TYR A 138 14.11 -7.51 -4.65
N GLY A 139 14.34 -8.12 -3.48
CA GLY A 139 15.48 -7.80 -2.61
C GLY A 139 15.45 -6.39 -2.00
N VAL A 140 14.28 -5.76 -1.91
CA VAL A 140 14.13 -4.40 -1.37
C VAL A 140 14.37 -4.39 0.13
N THR A 141 15.33 -3.58 0.57
CA THR A 141 15.66 -3.38 1.99
C THR A 141 15.39 -1.95 2.47
N LYS A 142 15.37 -0.98 1.55
CA LYS A 142 15.04 0.43 1.82
C LYS A 142 14.23 1.00 0.66
N ALA A 143 13.13 1.69 0.94
CA ALA A 143 12.26 2.25 -0.09
C ALA A 143 11.44 3.46 0.36
N LEU A 144 10.95 4.21 -0.62
CA LEU A 144 9.76 5.06 -0.47
C LEU A 144 8.52 4.24 -0.83
N ILE A 145 7.41 4.38 -0.12
CA ILE A 145 6.13 3.77 -0.51
C ILE A 145 5.06 4.83 -0.73
N VAL A 146 4.49 4.87 -1.95
CA VAL A 146 3.54 5.91 -2.36
C VAL A 146 2.11 5.37 -2.37
N THR A 147 1.23 6.04 -1.63
CA THR A 147 -0.23 5.80 -1.65
C THR A 147 -1.00 7.03 -1.17
N GLN A 148 -2.32 6.98 -1.13
CA GLN A 148 -3.14 8.07 -0.57
C GLN A 148 -2.94 8.19 0.93
N GLY A 149 -2.95 9.42 1.48
CA GLY A 149 -2.67 9.71 2.89
C GLY A 149 -3.42 8.86 3.91
N PHE A 150 -4.69 8.52 3.66
CA PHE A 150 -5.44 7.64 4.57
C PHE A 150 -4.88 6.20 4.62
N HIS A 151 -4.25 5.72 3.54
CA HIS A 151 -3.65 4.39 3.42
C HIS A 151 -2.18 4.33 3.84
N VAL A 152 -1.45 5.46 3.85
CA VAL A 152 0.00 5.48 4.09
C VAL A 152 0.38 4.79 5.41
N PRO A 153 -0.31 5.04 6.56
CA PRO A 153 0.09 4.42 7.81
C PRO A 153 0.09 2.89 7.79
N ARG A 154 -0.92 2.28 7.15
CA ARG A 154 -0.98 0.81 7.04
C ARG A 154 0.09 0.27 6.08
N ALA A 155 0.33 0.97 4.97
CA ALA A 155 1.37 0.58 4.03
C ALA A 155 2.76 0.60 4.69
N VAL A 156 3.07 1.67 5.42
CA VAL A 156 4.31 1.78 6.20
C VAL A 156 4.40 0.66 7.23
N ALA A 157 3.39 0.45 8.06
CA ALA A 157 3.42 -0.59 9.08
C ALA A 157 3.68 -1.99 8.50
N LEU A 158 3.00 -2.35 7.39
CA LEU A 158 3.16 -3.64 6.73
C LEU A 158 4.56 -3.81 6.12
N CYS A 159 5.08 -2.80 5.44
CA CYS A 159 6.40 -2.88 4.82
C CYS A 159 7.53 -2.87 5.84
N ARG A 160 7.41 -2.11 6.94
CA ARG A 160 8.34 -2.18 8.06
C ARG A 160 8.31 -3.56 8.72
N GLY A 161 7.12 -4.11 8.93
CA GLY A 161 6.96 -5.47 9.46
C GLY A 161 7.51 -6.57 8.55
N ALA A 162 7.51 -6.35 7.23
CA ALA A 162 8.17 -7.22 6.27
C ALA A 162 9.71 -7.09 6.27
N GLY A 163 10.27 -6.09 6.97
CA GLY A 163 11.71 -5.87 7.08
C GLY A 163 12.29 -4.76 6.18
N ILE A 164 11.43 -3.90 5.60
CA ILE A 164 11.87 -2.79 4.76
C ILE A 164 12.05 -1.52 5.62
N ASP A 165 13.20 -0.86 5.51
CA ASP A 165 13.36 0.53 5.97
C ASP A 165 12.58 1.46 5.02
N VAL A 166 11.29 1.64 5.31
CA VAL A 166 10.37 2.34 4.43
C VAL A 166 9.93 3.69 5.00
N ALA A 167 9.89 4.70 4.13
CA ALA A 167 9.20 5.96 4.37
C ALA A 167 7.98 6.08 3.44
N GLY A 168 6.82 6.34 4.02
CA GLY A 168 5.56 6.52 3.32
C GLY A 168 5.40 7.94 2.80
N VAL A 169 5.04 8.08 1.52
CA VAL A 169 4.84 9.36 0.86
C VAL A 169 3.37 9.51 0.45
N ASN A 170 2.77 10.63 0.86
CA ASN A 170 1.38 10.93 0.56
C ASN A 170 1.21 11.41 -0.89
N ALA A 171 0.43 10.67 -1.68
CA ALA A 171 0.07 11.04 -3.05
C ALA A 171 -0.95 12.19 -3.15
N GLY A 172 -1.48 12.66 -2.02
CA GLY A 172 -2.59 13.62 -2.00
C GLY A 172 -3.88 13.07 -2.64
N CYS A 173 -4.95 13.85 -2.54
CA CYS A 173 -6.13 13.73 -3.38
C CYS A 173 -6.97 15.00 -3.27
N GLU A 174 -7.46 15.54 -4.39
CA GLU A 174 -8.54 16.53 -4.42
C GLU A 174 -9.92 15.88 -4.22
N CYS A 175 -10.02 15.11 -3.14
CA CYS A 175 -11.19 14.31 -2.86
C CYS A 175 -12.24 15.11 -2.10
N ARG A 176 -13.52 14.90 -2.44
CA ARG A 176 -14.63 15.40 -1.60
C ARG A 176 -14.47 14.89 -0.16
N PRO A 177 -14.74 15.71 0.87
CA PRO A 177 -14.61 15.31 2.27
C PRO A 177 -15.36 14.02 2.64
N ILE A 178 -16.53 13.80 2.03
CA ILE A 178 -17.31 12.57 2.23
C ILE A 178 -16.60 11.32 1.68
N THR A 179 -15.90 11.44 0.55
CA THR A 179 -15.09 10.36 -0.02
C THR A 179 -13.91 10.04 0.89
N MET A 180 -13.25 11.07 1.42
CA MET A 180 -12.17 10.94 2.39
C MET A 180 -12.63 10.25 3.67
N ALA A 181 -13.75 10.68 4.25
CA ALA A 181 -14.32 10.07 5.45
C ALA A 181 -14.68 8.60 5.23
N ARG A 182 -15.36 8.29 4.12
CA ARG A 182 -15.71 6.91 3.76
C ARG A 182 -14.47 6.02 3.63
N ASN A 183 -13.45 6.50 2.93
CA ASN A 183 -12.23 5.73 2.72
C ASN A 183 -11.43 5.56 4.02
N THR A 184 -11.42 6.57 4.89
CA THR A 184 -10.82 6.48 6.22
C THR A 184 -11.54 5.44 7.09
N VAL A 185 -12.87 5.39 7.05
CA VAL A 185 -13.63 4.34 7.76
C VAL A 185 -13.31 2.95 7.21
N ARG A 186 -13.32 2.80 5.88
CA ARG A 186 -12.94 1.53 5.22
C ARG A 186 -11.53 1.10 5.61
N GLU A 187 -10.63 2.06 5.72
CA GLU A 187 -9.25 1.82 6.13
C GLU A 187 -9.17 1.32 7.57
N SER A 188 -9.88 1.95 8.52
CA SER A 188 -9.91 1.48 9.91
C SER A 188 -10.39 0.03 10.01
N LEU A 189 -11.34 -0.39 9.17
CA LEU A 189 -11.81 -1.77 9.11
C LEU A 189 -10.80 -2.75 8.50
N ALA A 190 -9.84 -2.26 7.71
CA ALA A 190 -8.76 -3.08 7.14
C ALA A 190 -7.58 -3.27 8.11
N ARG A 191 -7.43 -2.41 9.13
CA ARG A 191 -6.30 -2.47 10.08
C ARG A 191 -6.25 -3.75 10.92
N PRO A 192 -7.36 -4.34 11.40
CA PRO A 192 -7.31 -5.64 12.07
C PRO A 192 -6.72 -6.75 11.20
N LYS A 193 -7.04 -6.77 9.90
CA LYS A 193 -6.40 -7.70 8.95
C LYS A 193 -4.90 -7.43 8.87
N ALA A 194 -4.50 -6.17 8.72
CA ALA A 194 -3.07 -5.80 8.66
C ALA A 194 -2.29 -6.23 9.91
N VAL A 195 -2.87 -6.07 11.10
CA VAL A 195 -2.28 -6.56 12.35
C VAL A 195 -2.16 -8.10 12.34
N LEU A 196 -3.17 -8.81 11.83
CA LEU A 196 -3.10 -10.26 11.69
C LEU A 196 -2.02 -10.70 10.70
N ASP A 197 -1.87 -10.00 9.56
CA ASP A 197 -0.82 -10.26 8.58
C ASP A 197 0.57 -10.05 9.22
N LEU A 198 0.76 -8.96 9.97
CA LEU A 198 1.98 -8.68 10.73
C LEU A 198 2.32 -9.74 11.78
N LEU A 199 1.30 -10.21 12.52
CA LEU A 199 1.48 -11.23 13.56
C LEU A 199 1.74 -12.62 12.99
N SER A 200 1.10 -12.94 11.86
CA SER A 200 1.21 -14.26 11.24
C SER A 200 2.48 -14.42 10.42
N GLY A 201 2.99 -13.33 9.83
CA GLY A 201 4.12 -13.40 8.91
C GLY A 201 3.85 -14.33 7.73
N ARG A 202 2.59 -14.38 7.26
CA ARG A 202 2.18 -15.29 6.18
C ARG A 202 3.01 -15.09 4.92
N ASP A 203 3.13 -16.12 4.09
CA ASP A 203 3.68 -15.91 2.75
C ASP A 203 2.74 -15.05 1.88
N PRO A 204 3.27 -14.31 0.88
CA PRO A 204 2.43 -13.66 -0.11
C PRO A 204 1.61 -14.69 -0.88
N VAL A 205 0.44 -14.30 -1.38
CA VAL A 205 -0.46 -15.23 -2.10
C VAL A 205 0.23 -15.94 -3.25
N VAL A 206 1.13 -15.24 -3.95
CA VAL A 206 2.01 -15.81 -4.97
C VAL A 206 3.44 -15.64 -4.52
N VAL A 207 4.13 -16.75 -4.32
CA VAL A 207 5.58 -16.80 -4.11
C VAL A 207 6.25 -16.95 -5.47
N SER A 208 7.28 -16.14 -5.73
CA SER A 208 8.08 -16.20 -6.95
C SER A 208 9.54 -16.35 -6.57
N GLU A 209 10.31 -17.01 -7.44
CA GLU A 209 11.77 -17.06 -7.31
C GLU A 209 12.34 -15.64 -7.24
N PRO A 210 13.38 -15.39 -6.41
CA PRO A 210 14.08 -14.12 -6.41
C PRO A 210 14.61 -13.75 -7.79
N GLU A 211 14.50 -12.47 -8.15
CA GLU A 211 14.99 -11.94 -9.42
C GLU A 211 15.78 -10.65 -9.25
N ASP A 212 16.61 -10.35 -10.25
CA ASP A 212 17.54 -9.21 -10.25
C ASP A 212 17.07 -8.05 -11.18
N SER A 213 15.77 -8.01 -11.51
CA SER A 213 15.20 -6.96 -12.35
C SER A 213 15.42 -5.56 -11.74
N LEU A 214 15.24 -5.44 -10.42
CA LEU A 214 15.42 -4.19 -9.69
C LEU A 214 16.90 -3.81 -9.50
N GLY A 215 17.78 -4.80 -9.34
CA GLY A 215 19.23 -4.56 -9.32
C GLY A 215 19.72 -3.97 -10.65
N LYS A 216 19.24 -4.52 -11.78
CA LYS A 216 19.51 -3.97 -13.12
C LYS A 216 18.94 -2.56 -13.30
N ALA A 217 17.72 -2.31 -12.84
CA ALA A 217 17.10 -0.99 -12.92
C ALA A 217 17.87 0.06 -12.11
N LEU A 218 18.41 -0.31 -10.94
CA LEU A 218 19.25 0.57 -10.11
C LEU A 218 20.65 0.83 -10.68
N ALA A 219 21.11 -0.04 -11.58
CA ALA A 219 22.40 0.06 -12.26
C ALA A 219 22.31 0.73 -13.64
N ALA A 220 21.09 1.00 -14.13
CA ALA A 220 20.89 1.71 -15.39
C ALA A 220 21.39 3.16 -15.25
N GLU A 221 22.19 3.60 -16.22
CA GLU A 221 22.67 4.99 -16.32
C GLU A 221 21.55 5.93 -16.81
N ASP A 222 21.70 7.23 -16.54
CA ASP A 222 20.80 8.31 -16.98
C ASP A 222 20.92 8.63 -18.47
#